data_AF-A0A260WMZ4-F1
#
_entry.id   AF-A0A260WMZ4-F1
#
_cell.length_a   1.000
_cell.length_b   1.000
_cell.length_c   1.000
_cell.angle_alpha   90.00
_cell.angle_beta   90.00
_cell.angle_gamma   90.00
#
_symmetry.space_group_name_H-M   'P 1'
#
loop_
_entity.id
_entity.type
_entity.pdbx_description
1 polymer ?
#
loop_
_entity_poly.entity_id
_entity_poly.type
_entity_poly.pdbx_seq_one_letter_code
_entity_poly.pdbx_strand_id
1 'polypeptide(L)'
;MTSVDVQNATVRNVHLDFDLSIGFDDGSVVAFSQLDIGDTRFDEDNQFEGLRALTSLLTTRCTMSELAADGTLTLRFDDGSAVTAAPREEVESWEYTAPDGATVLCLPGGIIETLDAPETSAAPASPTGSPAIGSTVVRISSGEHGGIQFSDGTLLATNVDLESAYLVLRESVVRAGRGIELSSGHVL
;
A
#
# COMPACT_ATOMS: atom_id res chain seq x y z
N MET A 1 -21.92 12.60 -3.52
CA MET A 1 -22.09 11.14 -3.51
C MET A 1 -20.71 10.61 -3.14
N THR A 2 -20.57 10.02 -1.96
CA THR A 2 -19.26 9.51 -1.52
C THR A 2 -19.05 8.14 -2.16
N SER A 3 -18.06 8.04 -3.03
CA SER A 3 -17.80 6.82 -3.80
C SER A 3 -16.31 6.56 -3.92
N VAL A 4 -15.93 5.31 -3.73
CA VAL A 4 -14.61 4.78 -4.11
C VAL A 4 -14.72 4.36 -5.59
N ASP A 5 -14.08 5.12 -6.47
CA ASP A 5 -14.15 4.89 -7.92
C ASP A 5 -12.83 4.32 -8.44
N VAL A 6 -12.74 3.00 -8.35
CA VAL A 6 -11.62 2.22 -8.93
C VAL A 6 -12.13 1.20 -9.95
N GLN A 7 -13.41 1.30 -10.34
CA GLN A 7 -14.02 0.33 -11.22
C GLN A 7 -13.46 0.48 -12.64
N ASN A 8 -13.01 -0.64 -13.19
CA ASN A 8 -12.26 -0.77 -14.45
C ASN A 8 -10.80 -0.32 -14.40
N ALA A 9 -10.31 0.17 -13.27
CA ALA A 9 -8.88 0.43 -13.09
C ALA A 9 -8.12 -0.90 -12.87
N THR A 10 -6.87 -0.93 -13.30
CA THR A 10 -5.98 -2.10 -13.18
C THR A 10 -4.98 -1.91 -12.05
N VAL A 11 -4.77 -2.95 -11.25
CA VAL A 11 -3.77 -2.92 -10.18
C VAL A 11 -2.38 -2.81 -10.79
N ARG A 12 -1.71 -1.71 -10.45
CA ARG A 12 -0.37 -1.37 -10.95
C ARG A 12 0.72 -1.66 -9.92
N ASN A 13 0.42 -1.36 -8.66
CA ASN A 13 1.36 -1.50 -7.56
C ASN A 13 0.66 -1.98 -6.29
N VAL A 14 1.44 -2.64 -5.44
CA VAL A 14 1.07 -2.98 -4.07
C VAL A 14 2.15 -2.46 -3.14
N HIS A 15 1.73 -1.79 -2.07
CA HIS A 15 2.60 -1.15 -1.10
C HIS A 15 2.42 -1.75 0.29
N LEU A 16 3.51 -1.75 1.05
CA LEU A 16 3.52 -1.95 2.48
C LEU A 16 4.33 -0.83 3.12
N ASP A 17 3.65 0.09 3.80
CA ASP A 17 4.21 1.23 4.53
C ASP A 17 3.34 1.57 5.73
N PHE A 18 3.49 0.78 6.80
CA PHE A 18 2.60 0.77 7.96
C PHE A 18 1.19 0.24 7.67
N ASP A 19 0.63 0.54 6.51
CA ASP A 19 -0.59 -0.06 5.98
C ASP A 19 -0.31 -0.84 4.69
N LEU A 20 -1.24 -1.73 4.33
CA LEU A 20 -1.23 -2.36 3.02
C LEU A 20 -2.00 -1.48 2.03
N SER A 21 -1.48 -1.29 0.82
CA SER A 21 -2.19 -0.49 -0.18
C SER A 21 -2.14 -1.08 -1.58
N ILE A 22 -3.21 -0.85 -2.34
CA ILE A 22 -3.30 -1.15 -3.77
C ILE A 22 -3.28 0.17 -4.53
N GLY A 23 -2.31 0.34 -5.43
CA GLY A 23 -2.26 1.45 -6.38
C GLY A 23 -2.74 1.02 -7.76
N PHE A 24 -3.63 1.80 -8.35
CA PHE A 24 -4.23 1.54 -9.66
C PHE A 24 -3.55 2.36 -10.78
N ASP A 25 -3.81 1.97 -12.03
CA ASP A 25 -3.22 2.59 -13.22
C ASP A 25 -3.78 3.99 -13.54
N ASP A 26 -4.97 4.31 -13.04
CA ASP A 26 -5.56 5.65 -13.07
C ASP A 26 -4.92 6.63 -12.06
N GLY A 27 -4.04 6.15 -11.18
CA GLY A 27 -3.35 6.92 -10.16
C GLY A 27 -4.05 6.92 -8.80
N SER A 28 -5.20 6.27 -8.66
CA SER A 28 -5.87 6.11 -7.38
C SER A 28 -5.19 5.07 -6.49
N VAL A 29 -5.41 5.17 -5.18
CA VAL A 29 -4.86 4.26 -4.17
C VAL A 29 -5.95 3.90 -3.16
N VAL A 30 -5.97 2.65 -2.72
CA VAL A 30 -6.73 2.22 -1.54
C VAL A 30 -5.76 1.65 -0.51
N ALA A 31 -5.73 2.23 0.68
CA ALA A 31 -4.96 1.77 1.82
C ALA A 31 -5.86 1.08 2.84
N PHE A 32 -5.32 0.09 3.55
CA PHE A 32 -6.04 -0.77 4.48
C PHE A 32 -5.24 -0.95 5.77
N SER A 33 -5.86 -0.63 6.91
CA SER A 33 -5.33 -1.04 8.21
C SER A 33 -5.67 -2.51 8.50
N GLN A 34 -6.77 -3.00 7.94
CA GLN A 34 -7.19 -4.39 7.96
C GLN A 34 -8.01 -4.71 6.71
N LEU A 35 -7.79 -5.89 6.12
CA LEU A 35 -8.56 -6.40 4.99
C LEU A 35 -8.71 -7.92 5.04
N ASP A 36 -9.71 -8.44 4.34
CA ASP A 36 -9.95 -9.87 4.16
C ASP A 36 -9.80 -10.23 2.66
N ILE A 37 -9.10 -11.32 2.37
CA ILE A 37 -9.05 -11.96 1.05
C ILE A 37 -9.48 -13.41 1.20
N GLY A 38 -10.63 -13.75 0.64
CA GLY A 38 -11.28 -15.03 0.94
C GLY A 38 -11.61 -15.14 2.44
N ASP A 39 -11.14 -16.21 3.09
CA ASP A 39 -11.34 -16.45 4.52
C ASP A 39 -10.16 -15.97 5.40
N THR A 40 -9.17 -15.30 4.80
CA THR A 40 -7.96 -14.87 5.52
C THR A 40 -8.00 -13.38 5.79
N ARG A 41 -7.79 -13.01 7.05
CA ARG A 41 -7.64 -11.64 7.51
C ARG A 41 -6.17 -11.22 7.51
N PHE A 42 -5.92 -10.02 7.00
CA PHE A 42 -4.63 -9.34 7.07
C PHE A 42 -4.76 -8.04 7.84
N ASP A 43 -3.87 -7.84 8.81
CA ASP A 43 -3.80 -6.71 9.74
C ASP A 43 -2.34 -6.44 10.14
N GLU A 44 -2.13 -5.60 11.15
CA GLU A 44 -0.81 -5.24 11.68
C GLU A 44 0.09 -6.44 12.06
N ASP A 45 -0.47 -7.61 12.38
CA ASP A 45 0.31 -8.76 12.84
C ASP A 45 0.84 -9.64 11.70
N ASN A 46 0.31 -9.50 10.48
CA ASN A 46 0.66 -10.34 9.33
C ASN A 46 0.72 -9.58 8.00
N GLN A 47 1.11 -8.29 8.05
CA GLN A 47 1.14 -7.42 6.88
C GLN A 47 2.02 -7.92 5.74
N PHE A 48 3.10 -8.66 6.03
CA PHE A 48 3.98 -9.16 4.97
C PHE A 48 3.32 -10.31 4.17
N GLU A 49 2.53 -11.14 4.85
CA GLU A 49 1.67 -12.15 4.22
C GLU A 49 0.55 -11.48 3.43
N GLY A 50 -0.02 -10.39 3.94
CA GLY A 50 -0.98 -9.57 3.20
C GLY A 50 -0.37 -8.93 1.96
N LEU A 51 0.88 -8.46 2.03
CA LEU A 51 1.63 -7.95 0.88
C LEU A 51 1.76 -9.05 -0.19
N ARG A 52 2.18 -10.27 0.19
CA ARG A 52 2.23 -11.41 -0.74
C ARG A 52 0.87 -11.69 -1.37
N ALA A 53 -0.19 -11.73 -0.56
CA ALA A 53 -1.54 -12.00 -1.05
C ALA A 53 -2.01 -10.93 -2.04
N LEU A 54 -1.83 -9.65 -1.73
CA LEU A 54 -2.19 -8.55 -2.62
C LEU A 54 -1.35 -8.51 -3.90
N THR A 55 -0.07 -8.91 -3.88
CA THR A 55 0.73 -8.95 -5.11
C THR A 55 0.22 -9.93 -6.16
N SER A 56 -0.58 -10.92 -5.77
CA SER A 56 -1.27 -11.78 -6.74
C SER A 56 -2.28 -11.01 -7.62
N LEU A 57 -2.74 -9.84 -7.16
CA LEU A 57 -3.67 -8.98 -7.89
C LEU A 57 -2.98 -8.10 -8.92
N LEU A 58 -1.64 -8.05 -8.98
CA LEU A 58 -0.93 -7.24 -9.98
C LEU A 58 -1.45 -7.56 -11.38
N THR A 59 -1.70 -6.52 -12.17
CA THR A 59 -2.27 -6.58 -13.53
C THR A 59 -3.74 -7.03 -13.64
N THR A 60 -4.39 -7.41 -12.53
CA THR A 60 -5.83 -7.69 -12.53
C THR A 60 -6.64 -6.39 -12.59
N ARG A 61 -7.82 -6.45 -13.19
CA ARG A 61 -8.72 -5.29 -13.30
C ARG A 61 -9.80 -5.37 -12.24
N CYS A 62 -10.01 -4.28 -11.50
CA CYS A 62 -11.15 -4.16 -10.61
C CYS A 62 -12.44 -4.08 -11.44
N THR A 63 -13.34 -5.04 -11.26
CA THR A 63 -14.62 -5.11 -11.96
C THR A 63 -15.78 -4.52 -11.16
N MET A 64 -15.61 -4.36 -9.85
CA MET A 64 -16.61 -3.83 -8.93
C MET A 64 -15.91 -3.18 -7.73
N SER A 65 -16.31 -1.96 -7.39
CA SER A 65 -16.04 -1.31 -6.11
C SER A 65 -17.37 -0.93 -5.47
N GLU A 66 -17.67 -1.51 -4.30
CA GLU A 66 -18.93 -1.29 -3.59
C GLU A 66 -18.65 -0.83 -2.17
N LEU A 67 -19.26 0.29 -1.78
CA LEU A 67 -19.27 0.82 -0.43
C LEU A 67 -20.64 0.56 0.19
N ALA A 68 -20.70 -0.32 1.18
CA ALA A 68 -21.90 -0.60 1.94
C ALA A 68 -22.23 0.53 2.92
N ALA A 69 -23.49 0.59 3.37
CA ALA A 69 -23.96 1.63 4.29
C ALA A 69 -23.33 1.56 5.69
N ASP A 70 -22.78 0.41 6.07
CA ASP A 70 -22.04 0.25 7.32
C ASP A 70 -20.57 0.70 7.21
N GLY A 71 -20.10 1.07 6.01
CA GLY A 71 -18.72 1.46 5.74
C GLY A 71 -17.84 0.33 5.20
N THR A 72 -18.38 -0.88 5.00
CA THR A 72 -17.64 -1.99 4.38
C THR A 72 -17.34 -1.68 2.92
N LEU A 73 -16.06 -1.68 2.56
CA LEU A 73 -15.59 -1.60 1.18
C LEU A 73 -15.36 -3.00 0.62
N THR A 74 -15.92 -3.30 -0.56
CA THR A 74 -15.66 -4.54 -1.31
C THR A 74 -15.12 -4.22 -2.70
N LEU A 75 -13.97 -4.77 -3.03
CA LEU A 75 -13.36 -4.73 -4.36
C LEU A 75 -13.37 -6.14 -4.96
N ARG A 76 -13.83 -6.30 -6.21
CA ARG A 76 -13.76 -7.57 -6.95
C ARG A 76 -12.94 -7.43 -8.22
N PHE A 77 -12.12 -8.42 -8.49
CA PHE A 77 -11.20 -8.43 -9.63
C PHE A 77 -11.63 -9.44 -10.70
N ASP A 78 -11.12 -9.28 -11.92
CA ASP A 78 -11.48 -10.11 -13.08
C ASP A 78 -10.91 -11.53 -13.05
N ASP A 79 -9.95 -11.79 -12.17
CA ASP A 79 -9.48 -13.13 -11.82
C ASP A 79 -10.43 -13.87 -10.84
N GLY A 80 -11.47 -13.18 -10.35
CA GLY A 80 -12.44 -13.69 -9.38
C GLY A 80 -12.08 -13.43 -7.92
N SER A 81 -10.89 -12.85 -7.64
CA SER A 81 -10.46 -12.46 -6.31
C SER A 81 -11.33 -11.32 -5.75
N ALA A 82 -11.43 -11.24 -4.44
CA ALA A 82 -12.14 -10.18 -3.75
C ALA A 82 -11.35 -9.72 -2.52
N VAL A 83 -11.30 -8.41 -2.32
CA VAL A 83 -10.75 -7.75 -1.14
C VAL A 83 -11.90 -7.05 -0.42
N THR A 84 -12.05 -7.32 0.87
CA THR A 84 -13.08 -6.68 1.70
C THR A 84 -12.43 -5.99 2.88
N ALA A 85 -12.83 -4.76 3.18
CA ALA A 85 -12.39 -4.04 4.36
C ALA A 85 -13.62 -3.59 5.16
N ALA A 86 -13.86 -4.26 6.28
CA ALA A 86 -14.95 -3.95 7.19
C ALA A 86 -14.51 -2.90 8.23
N PRO A 87 -15.42 -2.01 8.67
CA PRO A 87 -15.10 -1.00 9.66
C PRO A 87 -14.50 -1.56 10.95
N ARG A 88 -13.62 -0.78 11.57
CA ARG A 88 -13.08 -1.05 12.92
C ARG A 88 -13.68 -0.06 13.91
N GLU A 89 -13.89 -0.48 15.16
CA GLU A 89 -14.55 0.36 16.17
C GLU A 89 -13.66 1.50 16.66
N GLU A 90 -12.34 1.31 16.68
CA GLU A 90 -11.41 2.19 17.39
C GLU A 90 -10.47 2.98 16.45
N VAL A 91 -10.31 2.52 15.21
CA VAL A 91 -9.34 3.08 14.26
C VAL A 91 -9.96 3.19 12.87
N GLU A 92 -9.32 3.98 12.01
CA GLU A 92 -9.63 4.02 10.60
C GLU A 92 -9.39 2.65 9.96
N SER A 93 -10.33 2.20 9.13
CA SER A 93 -10.27 0.87 8.50
C SER A 93 -9.58 0.91 7.14
N TRP A 94 -9.94 1.89 6.31
CA TRP A 94 -9.40 2.05 4.98
C TRP A 94 -9.50 3.51 4.53
N GLU A 95 -8.62 3.87 3.62
CA GLU A 95 -8.59 5.15 2.94
C GLU A 95 -8.57 4.90 1.43
N TYR A 96 -9.35 5.69 0.68
CA TYR A 96 -9.22 5.83 -0.76
C TYR A 96 -8.71 7.22 -1.09
N THR A 97 -7.67 7.30 -1.91
CA THR A 97 -7.16 8.54 -2.49
C THR A 97 -7.39 8.52 -4.00
N ALA A 98 -8.16 9.49 -4.50
CA ALA A 98 -8.42 9.67 -5.92
C ALA A 98 -7.18 10.23 -6.64
N PRO A 99 -7.12 10.15 -7.99
CA PRO A 99 -5.98 10.65 -8.75
C PRO A 99 -5.72 12.16 -8.62
N ASP A 100 -6.75 12.94 -8.28
CA ASP A 100 -6.65 14.37 -8.01
C ASP A 100 -6.24 14.68 -6.56
N GLY A 101 -6.16 13.67 -5.70
CA GLY A 101 -5.81 13.79 -4.28
C GLY A 101 -7.01 13.95 -3.34
N ALA A 102 -8.26 13.95 -3.84
CA ALA A 102 -9.43 13.88 -2.96
C ALA A 102 -9.46 12.54 -2.22
N THR A 103 -9.94 12.51 -0.97
CA THR A 103 -9.92 11.29 -0.16
C THR A 103 -11.29 10.90 0.37
N VAL A 104 -11.49 9.60 0.54
CA VAL A 104 -12.63 9.00 1.24
C VAL A 104 -12.09 8.10 2.34
N LEU A 105 -12.52 8.33 3.57
CA LEU A 105 -12.01 7.66 4.77
C LEU A 105 -13.12 6.85 5.43
N CYS A 106 -12.81 5.64 5.90
CA CYS A 106 -13.66 4.90 6.82
C CYS A 106 -13.12 5.01 8.24
N LEU A 107 -13.60 6.04 8.93
CA LEU A 107 -13.29 6.36 10.32
C LEU A 107 -13.83 5.29 11.29
N PRO A 108 -13.42 5.35 12.57
CA PRO A 108 -13.91 4.45 13.61
C PRO A 108 -15.44 4.32 13.62
N GLY A 109 -15.93 3.09 13.74
CA GLY A 109 -17.36 2.77 13.76
C GLY A 109 -18.06 2.83 12.40
N GLY A 110 -17.32 2.91 11.29
CA GLY A 110 -17.90 2.91 9.93
C GLY A 110 -18.35 4.27 9.43
N ILE A 111 -17.94 5.35 10.11
CA ILE A 111 -18.25 6.71 9.69
C ILE A 111 -17.46 7.02 8.42
N ILE A 112 -18.15 7.49 7.39
CA ILE A 112 -17.52 7.86 6.12
C ILE A 112 -17.31 9.37 6.07
N GLU A 113 -16.05 9.77 5.87
CA GLU A 113 -15.65 11.16 5.64
C GLU A 113 -15.11 11.34 4.21
N THR A 114 -15.26 12.53 3.65
CA THR A 114 -14.72 12.88 2.33
C THR A 114 -13.99 14.21 2.45
N LEU A 115 -12.75 14.25 1.98
CA LEU A 115 -11.92 15.44 1.94
C LEU A 115 -11.66 15.84 0.49
N ASP A 116 -11.77 17.13 0.21
CA ASP A 116 -11.43 17.68 -1.09
C ASP A 116 -9.92 17.56 -1.35
N ALA A 117 -9.54 17.51 -2.62
CA ALA A 117 -8.14 17.49 -3.03
C ALA A 117 -7.37 18.69 -2.43
N PRO A 118 -6.18 18.47 -1.85
CA PRO A 118 -5.36 19.55 -1.34
C PRO A 118 -4.94 20.49 -2.48
N GLU A 119 -4.85 21.79 -2.20
CA GLU A 119 -4.25 22.73 -3.16
C GLU A 119 -2.81 22.29 -3.46
N THR A 120 -2.52 22.09 -4.75
CA THR A 120 -1.37 21.34 -5.27
C THR A 120 -0.07 21.58 -4.49
N SER A 121 0.38 20.56 -3.75
CA SER A 121 1.75 20.49 -3.25
C SER A 121 2.52 19.51 -4.12
N ALA A 122 3.45 20.01 -4.93
CA ALA A 122 4.31 19.13 -5.73
C ALA A 122 5.12 18.24 -4.79
N ALA A 123 5.02 16.92 -4.95
CA ALA A 123 5.85 15.98 -4.20
C ALA A 123 7.33 16.30 -4.47
N PRO A 124 8.16 16.41 -3.42
CA PRO A 124 9.59 16.61 -3.62
C PRO A 124 10.17 15.45 -4.42
N ALA A 125 11.07 15.77 -5.36
CA ALA A 125 11.75 14.76 -6.16
C ALA A 125 12.54 13.82 -5.23
N SER A 126 12.38 12.50 -5.43
CA SER A 126 13.15 11.51 -4.69
C SER A 126 14.66 11.70 -4.98
N PRO A 127 15.52 11.77 -3.94
CA PRO A 127 16.95 11.81 -4.15
C PRO A 127 17.41 10.55 -4.89
N THR A 128 18.38 10.74 -5.80
CA THR A 128 19.01 9.65 -6.56
C THR A 128 20.30 9.24 -5.87
N GLY A 129 20.49 7.94 -5.63
CA GLY A 129 21.71 7.41 -5.01
C GLY A 129 21.48 6.24 -4.07
N SER A 130 22.50 5.89 -3.29
CA SER A 130 22.36 4.93 -2.18
C SER A 130 21.76 5.63 -0.96
N PRO A 131 20.95 4.92 -0.16
CA PRO A 131 20.38 5.49 1.06
C PRO A 131 21.48 5.83 2.07
N ALA A 132 21.27 6.88 2.86
CA ALA A 132 22.17 7.31 3.91
C ALA A 132 22.25 6.26 5.03
N ILE A 133 23.43 6.11 5.63
CA ILE A 133 23.59 5.32 6.85
C ILE A 133 22.67 5.89 7.93
N GLY A 134 21.94 5.01 8.60
CA GLY A 134 20.94 5.36 9.62
C GLY A 134 19.54 5.65 9.08
N SER A 135 19.36 5.78 7.76
CA SER A 135 18.02 5.80 7.16
C SER A 135 17.34 4.45 7.37
N THR A 136 16.01 4.47 7.53
CA THR A 136 15.22 3.27 7.81
C THR A 136 14.37 2.92 6.60
N VAL A 137 14.13 1.63 6.37
CA VAL A 137 13.12 1.20 5.41
C VAL A 137 11.75 1.67 5.88
N VAL A 138 11.03 2.39 5.01
CA VAL A 138 9.68 2.92 5.30
C VAL A 138 8.60 2.35 4.40
N ARG A 139 8.93 1.94 3.17
CA ARG A 139 7.97 1.35 2.23
C ARG A 139 8.61 0.24 1.40
N ILE A 140 7.88 -0.85 1.21
CA ILE A 140 8.16 -1.89 0.22
C ILE A 140 7.10 -1.77 -0.86
N SER A 141 7.51 -1.76 -2.13
CA SER A 141 6.58 -1.71 -3.28
C SER A 141 6.86 -2.84 -4.25
N SER A 142 5.80 -3.52 -4.68
CA SER A 142 5.82 -4.53 -5.74
C SER A 142 4.91 -4.10 -6.89
N GLY A 143 5.30 -4.39 -8.12
CA GLY A 143 4.65 -3.91 -9.33
C GLY A 143 5.55 -3.01 -10.18
N GLU A 144 4.94 -2.12 -10.96
CA GLU A 144 5.67 -1.23 -11.84
C GLU A 144 6.48 -0.17 -11.06
N HIS A 145 7.80 -0.15 -11.28
CA HIS A 145 8.73 0.65 -10.49
C HIS A 145 8.81 0.24 -9.00
N GLY A 146 8.58 -1.04 -8.70
CA GLY A 146 8.78 -1.61 -7.37
C GLY A 146 10.19 -1.40 -6.81
N GLY A 147 10.30 -1.47 -5.48
CA GLY A 147 11.54 -1.19 -4.77
C GLY A 147 11.34 -0.95 -3.28
N ILE A 148 12.42 -0.49 -2.64
CA ILE A 148 12.48 -0.21 -1.20
C ILE A 148 12.73 1.29 -1.01
N GLN A 149 11.81 1.97 -0.33
CA GLN A 149 11.95 3.37 0.03
C GLN A 149 12.52 3.52 1.43
N PHE A 150 13.45 4.46 1.59
CA PHE A 150 14.09 4.79 2.85
C PHE A 150 13.60 6.14 3.40
N SER A 151 13.78 6.35 4.71
CA SER A 151 13.32 7.57 5.41
C SER A 151 14.00 8.86 4.96
N ASP A 152 15.10 8.78 4.21
CA ASP A 152 15.75 9.92 3.57
C ASP A 152 15.18 10.24 2.17
N GLY A 153 14.14 9.51 1.75
CA GLY A 153 13.46 9.67 0.47
C GLY A 153 14.09 8.86 -0.67
N THR A 154 15.22 8.19 -0.43
CA THR A 154 15.89 7.38 -1.46
C THR A 154 15.04 6.16 -1.81
N LEU A 155 14.95 5.85 -3.12
CA LEU A 155 14.33 4.63 -3.63
C LEU A 155 15.40 3.71 -4.20
N LEU A 156 15.54 2.52 -3.60
CA LEU A 156 16.27 1.42 -4.21
C LEU A 156 15.32 0.67 -5.14
N ALA A 157 15.41 0.93 -6.44
CA ALA A 157 14.68 0.18 -7.46
C ALA A 157 15.24 -1.25 -7.54
N THR A 158 14.46 -2.21 -7.05
CA THR A 158 14.82 -3.63 -7.03
C THR A 158 13.56 -4.48 -7.00
N ASN A 159 13.66 -5.71 -7.51
CA ASN A 159 12.60 -6.68 -7.30
C ASN A 159 12.77 -7.28 -5.89
N VAL A 160 11.80 -7.01 -5.01
CA VAL A 160 11.79 -7.63 -3.68
C VAL A 160 11.17 -9.01 -3.82
N ASP A 161 12.01 -10.05 -3.72
CA ASP A 161 11.54 -11.43 -3.75
C ASP A 161 10.78 -11.74 -2.45
N LEU A 162 9.46 -11.60 -2.48
CA LEU A 162 8.62 -11.78 -1.30
C LEU A 162 8.60 -13.22 -0.77
N GLU A 163 9.00 -14.21 -1.56
CA GLU A 163 9.11 -15.61 -1.10
C GLU A 163 10.31 -15.83 -0.18
N SER A 164 11.41 -15.09 -0.40
CA SER A 164 12.65 -15.22 0.38
C SER A 164 12.92 -14.02 1.30
N ALA A 165 12.28 -12.89 1.06
CA ALA A 165 12.43 -11.69 1.88
C ALA A 165 11.60 -11.80 3.16
N TYR A 166 12.26 -11.52 4.28
CA TYR A 166 11.64 -11.15 5.54
C TYR A 166 12.16 -9.77 5.92
N LEU A 167 11.87 -8.78 5.07
CA LEU A 167 12.35 -7.42 5.30
C LEU A 167 11.48 -6.82 6.41
N VAL A 168 12.06 -6.63 7.59
CA VAL A 168 11.36 -5.98 8.69
C VAL A 168 11.31 -4.48 8.38
N LEU A 169 10.10 -3.93 8.28
CA LEU A 169 9.93 -2.46 8.21
C LEU A 169 10.67 -1.83 9.40
N ARG A 170 11.29 -0.68 9.17
CA ARG A 170 12.13 0.06 10.13
C ARG A 170 13.52 -0.52 10.39
N GLU A 171 14.00 -1.45 9.59
CA GLU A 171 15.44 -1.76 9.57
C GLU A 171 16.25 -0.57 9.08
N SER A 172 17.38 -0.32 9.75
CA SER A 172 18.26 0.80 9.45
C SER A 172 19.42 0.38 8.57
N VAL A 173 19.80 1.23 7.62
CA VAL A 173 21.02 1.06 6.82
C VAL A 173 22.24 1.21 7.74
N VAL A 174 23.04 0.16 7.86
CA VAL A 174 24.31 0.20 8.61
C VAL A 174 25.50 0.39 7.68
N ARG A 175 25.35 0.05 6.40
CA ARG A 175 26.38 0.24 5.38
C ARG A 175 25.75 0.48 4.01
N ALA A 176 26.31 1.44 3.27
CA ALA A 176 25.99 1.70 1.87
C ALA A 176 27.28 1.71 1.02
N GLY A 177 27.24 1.12 -0.18
CA GLY A 177 28.39 1.01 -1.08
C GLY A 177 28.10 0.14 -2.30
N ARG A 178 28.83 -0.98 -2.47
CA ARG A 178 28.55 -1.98 -3.52
C ARG A 178 27.27 -2.81 -3.28
N GLY A 179 26.63 -2.60 -2.13
CA GLY A 179 25.38 -3.20 -1.68
C GLY A 179 24.91 -2.46 -0.42
N ILE A 180 23.71 -2.77 0.06
CA ILE A 180 23.12 -2.16 1.26
C ILE A 180 23.05 -3.22 2.34
N GLU A 181 23.66 -2.96 3.50
CA GLU A 181 23.55 -3.82 4.68
C GLU A 181 22.58 -3.17 5.69
N LEU A 182 21.63 -3.96 6.18
CA LEU A 182 20.64 -3.54 7.16
C LEU A 182 21.03 -3.98 8.58
N SER A 183 20.40 -3.40 9.59
CA SER A 183 20.68 -3.68 11.01
C SER A 183 20.47 -5.15 11.42
N SER A 184 19.69 -5.90 10.66
CA SER A 184 19.48 -7.34 10.82
C SER A 184 20.61 -8.20 10.22
N GLY A 185 21.51 -7.60 9.44
CA GLY A 185 22.55 -8.29 8.67
C GLY A 185 22.11 -8.70 7.25
N HIS A 186 20.88 -8.41 6.85
CA HIS A 186 20.44 -8.62 5.46
C HIS A 186 21.19 -7.71 4.50
N VAL A 187 21.53 -8.25 3.32
CA VAL A 187 22.22 -7.53 2.26
C VAL A 187 21.35 -7.48 1.01
N LEU A 188 21.08 -6.27 0.53
CA LEU A 188 20.34 -5.94 -0.69
C LEU A 188 21.30 -5.53 -1.81
#